data_AF-A0A0B8PCE5-F1
#
_entry.id   AF-A0A0B8PCE5-F1
#
_cell.length_a   1.000
_cell.length_b   1.000
_cell.length_c   1.000
_cell.angle_alpha   90.00
_cell.angle_beta   90.00
_cell.angle_gamma   90.00
#
_symmetry.space_group_name_H-M   'P 1'
#
loop_
_entity.id
_entity.type
_entity.pdbx_description
1 polymer ?
#
loop_
_entity_poly.entity_id
_entity_poly.type
_entity_poly.pdbx_seq_one_letter_code
_entity_poly.pdbx_strand_id
1 'polypeptide(L)'
;MLEAVFSNIIGNAIDASVDEKYLHIQTLQSKLKAVVKISDHGSGMSEDVLARATQPFFTTKPKGEGTGMGLALCKQIVQQHGGKLLFENNDRGLTVVIELPRKMS
;
A
#
# COMPACT_ATOMS: atom_id res chain seq x y z
N MET A 1 -6.71 -7.87 -11.92
CA MET A 1 -6.95 -6.57 -11.26
C MET A 1 -6.04 -6.35 -10.05
N LEU A 2 -5.65 -7.40 -9.31
CA LEU A 2 -4.69 -7.30 -8.21
C LEU A 2 -3.28 -6.87 -8.67
N GLU A 3 -2.89 -7.15 -9.90
CA GLU A 3 -1.62 -6.72 -10.49
C GLU A 3 -1.47 -5.19 -10.46
N ALA A 4 -2.57 -4.45 -10.70
CA ALA A 4 -2.60 -2.99 -10.59
C ALA A 4 -2.41 -2.52 -9.14
N VAL A 5 -2.90 -3.29 -8.16
CA VAL A 5 -2.70 -3.00 -6.73
C VAL A 5 -1.23 -3.11 -6.38
N PHE A 6 -0.59 -4.22 -6.75
CA PHE A 6 0.84 -4.44 -6.49
C PHE A 6 1.70 -3.41 -7.22
N SER A 7 1.44 -3.15 -8.50
CA SER A 7 2.18 -2.16 -9.29
C SER A 7 2.11 -0.77 -8.64
N ASN A 8 0.92 -0.33 -8.23
CA ASN A 8 0.73 0.99 -7.62
C ASN A 8 1.40 1.10 -6.24
N ILE A 9 1.30 0.07 -5.39
CA ILE A 9 1.93 0.08 -4.06
C ILE A 9 3.45 0.01 -4.18
N ILE A 10 3.98 -0.82 -5.07
CA ILE A 10 5.43 -0.93 -5.32
C ILE A 10 5.96 0.40 -5.87
N GLY A 11 5.26 1.03 -6.82
CA GLY A 11 5.63 2.35 -7.34
C GLY A 11 5.71 3.40 -6.24
N ASN A 12 4.68 3.47 -5.38
CA ASN A 12 4.68 4.39 -4.24
C ASN A 12 5.81 4.13 -3.24
N ALA A 13 6.13 2.86 -2.96
CA ALA A 13 7.24 2.48 -2.07
C ALA A 13 8.61 2.89 -2.65
N ILE A 14 8.79 2.71 -3.96
CA ILE A 14 10.01 3.14 -4.68
C ILE A 14 10.14 4.67 -4.67
N ASP A 15 9.04 5.39 -4.91
CA ASP A 15 9.03 6.86 -4.91
C ASP A 15 9.29 7.44 -3.52
N ALA A 16 8.81 6.77 -2.47
CA ALA A 16 8.97 7.22 -1.08
C ALA A 16 10.35 6.93 -0.50
N SER A 17 11.05 5.92 -1.00
CA SER A 17 12.36 5.52 -0.48
C SER A 17 13.43 6.58 -0.76
N VAL A 18 14.06 7.07 0.30
CA VAL A 18 15.16 8.06 0.24
C VAL A 18 16.47 7.37 0.62
N ASP A 19 17.51 7.56 -0.21
CA ASP A 19 18.82 6.90 -0.13
C ASP A 19 18.79 5.35 -0.12
N GLU A 20 19.55 4.71 -1.01
CA GLU A 20 19.55 3.25 -1.20
C GLU A 20 18.13 2.66 -1.35
N LYS A 21 17.47 2.93 -2.48
CA LYS A 21 16.12 2.44 -2.84
C LYS A 21 15.86 1.04 -2.28
N TYR A 22 15.12 0.98 -1.18
CA TYR A 22 14.85 -0.25 -0.45
C TYR A 22 13.41 -0.66 -0.65
N LEU A 23 13.21 -1.91 -1.04
CA LEU A 23 11.90 -2.51 -1.13
C LEU A 23 11.97 -3.91 -0.56
N HIS A 24 11.17 -4.16 0.48
CA HIS A 24 11.03 -5.49 1.04
C HIS A 24 9.61 -6.00 0.86
N ILE A 25 9.48 -7.12 0.16
CA ILE A 25 8.20 -7.79 -0.03
C ILE A 25 8.22 -9.09 0.76
N GLN A 26 7.34 -9.19 1.74
CA GLN A 26 7.16 -10.40 2.55
C GLN A 26 5.77 -10.97 2.32
N THR A 27 5.68 -12.29 2.17
CA THR A 27 4.40 -12.99 2.10
C THR A 27 4.25 -13.92 3.30
N LEU A 28 3.05 -13.91 3.89
CA LEU A 28 2.65 -14.85 4.92
C LEU A 28 1.36 -15.52 4.51
N GLN A 29 1.17 -16.77 4.92
CA GLN A 29 -0.06 -17.48 4.68
C GLN A 29 -0.52 -18.21 5.93
N SER A 30 -1.83 -18.20 6.14
CA SER A 30 -2.51 -19.04 7.14
C SER A 30 -3.48 -19.98 6.42
N LYS A 31 -4.34 -20.69 7.17
CA LYS A 31 -5.42 -21.49 6.57
C LYS A 31 -6.47 -20.62 5.88
N LEU A 32 -6.72 -19.40 6.37
CA LEU A 32 -7.84 -18.57 5.94
C LEU A 32 -7.41 -17.39 5.05
N LYS A 33 -6.17 -16.92 5.19
CA LYS A 33 -5.71 -15.68 4.55
C LYS A 33 -4.32 -15.81 3.94
N ALA A 34 -4.10 -15.09 2.86
CA ALA A 34 -2.79 -14.71 2.35
C ALA A 34 -2.53 -13.25 2.72
N VAL A 35 -1.31 -12.94 3.15
CA VAL A 35 -0.89 -11.59 3.54
C VAL A 35 0.35 -11.23 2.72
N VAL A 36 0.34 -10.05 2.11
CA VAL A 36 1.50 -9.47 1.44
C VAL A 36 1.83 -8.17 2.16
N LYS A 37 3.07 -8.04 2.62
CA LYS A 37 3.62 -6.82 3.21
C LYS A 37 4.63 -6.23 2.24
N ILE A 38 4.49 -4.95 1.94
CA ILE A 38 5.43 -4.20 1.10
C ILE A 38 5.96 -3.06 1.95
N SER A 39 7.25 -3.09 2.27
CA SER A 39 7.92 -2.09 3.10
C SER A 39 8.93 -1.29 2.29
N ASP A 40 8.96 0.02 2.52
CA ASP A 40 9.95 0.95 2.00
C ASP A 40 10.85 1.51 3.12
N HIS A 41 11.90 2.23 2.71
CA HIS A 41 12.69 3.10 3.60
C HIS A 41 12.45 4.59 3.31
N GLY A 42 11.22 5.06 3.47
CA GLY A 42 10.86 6.48 3.35
C GLY A 42 10.72 7.22 4.68
N SER A 43 10.00 8.34 4.66
CA SER A 43 9.67 9.10 5.88
C SER A 43 8.42 8.59 6.61
N GLY A 44 7.78 7.53 6.09
CA GLY A 44 6.48 7.08 6.56
C GLY A 44 5.38 8.08 6.23
N MET A 45 4.30 8.07 7.02
CA MET A 45 3.17 9.01 6.90
C MET A 45 2.76 9.49 8.30
N SER A 46 2.42 10.77 8.45
CA SER A 46 1.78 11.25 9.69
C SER A 46 0.40 10.62 9.86
N GLU A 47 -0.16 10.65 11.07
CA GLU A 47 -1.49 10.11 11.36
C GLU A 47 -2.58 10.71 10.46
N ASP A 48 -2.54 12.03 10.25
CA ASP A 48 -3.47 12.74 9.35
C ASP A 48 -3.35 12.27 7.89
N VAL A 49 -2.13 12.00 7.44
CA VAL A 49 -1.88 11.48 6.09
C VAL A 49 -2.38 10.05 5.98
N LEU A 50 -2.11 9.18 6.96
CA LEU A 50 -2.60 7.79 7.00
C LEU A 50 -4.13 7.73 6.95
N ALA A 51 -4.81 8.56 7.73
CA ALA A 51 -6.28 8.62 7.77
C ALA A 51 -6.89 8.99 6.42
N ARG A 52 -6.14 9.72 5.59
CA ARG A 52 -6.59 10.25 4.30
C ARG A 52 -5.98 9.53 3.10
N ALA A 53 -4.99 8.65 3.31
CA ALA A 53 -4.18 8.03 2.25
C ALA A 53 -5.01 7.29 1.18
N THR A 54 -6.20 6.80 1.54
CA THR A 54 -7.11 6.09 0.62
C THR A 54 -8.33 6.92 0.21
N GLN A 55 -8.38 8.21 0.54
CA GLN A 55 -9.39 9.13 0.05
C GLN A 55 -9.10 9.48 -1.42
N PRO A 56 -10.11 9.45 -2.31
CA PRO A 56 -9.93 9.89 -3.69
C PRO A 56 -9.34 11.31 -3.77
N PHE A 57 -8.42 11.51 -4.70
CA PHE A 57 -7.75 12.79 -4.99
C PHE A 57 -6.82 13.33 -3.89
N PHE A 58 -6.64 12.61 -2.78
CA PHE A 58 -5.66 12.98 -1.77
C PHE A 58 -4.24 12.58 -2.21
N THR A 59 -3.30 13.52 -2.13
CA THR A 59 -1.88 13.28 -2.42
C THR A 59 -1.01 14.27 -1.65
N THR A 60 0.17 13.80 -1.22
CA THR A 60 1.24 14.64 -0.66
C THR A 60 2.31 15.00 -1.71
N LYS A 61 2.24 14.39 -2.90
CA LYS A 61 3.15 14.70 -4.02
C LYS A 61 2.90 16.11 -4.57
N PRO A 62 3.92 16.77 -5.15
CA PRO A 62 3.77 18.04 -5.84
C PRO A 62 2.67 18.04 -6.90
N LYS A 63 2.16 19.24 -7.21
CA LYS A 63 1.09 19.41 -8.19
C LYS A 63 1.53 18.90 -9.56
N GLY A 64 0.78 17.95 -10.11
CA GLY A 64 1.07 17.33 -11.41
C GLY A 64 1.82 15.98 -11.33
N GLU A 65 2.34 15.61 -10.15
CA GLU A 65 3.11 14.37 -9.97
C GLU A 65 2.28 13.21 -9.38
N GLY A 66 0.99 13.44 -9.14
CA GLY A 66 0.09 12.41 -8.63
C GLY A 66 -1.38 12.81 -8.75
N THR A 67 -2.22 11.87 -9.18
CA THR A 67 -3.68 12.05 -9.28
C THR A 67 -4.39 11.88 -7.94
N GLY A 68 -3.71 11.30 -6.93
CA GLY A 68 -4.32 10.90 -5.66
C GLY A 68 -5.34 9.75 -5.80
N MET A 69 -5.37 9.05 -6.95
CA MET A 69 -6.34 7.98 -7.20
C MET A 69 -5.81 6.59 -6.88
N GLY A 70 -4.49 6.37 -6.96
CA GLY A 70 -3.87 5.04 -6.92
C GLY A 70 -4.27 4.22 -5.68
N LEU A 71 -4.06 4.77 -4.49
CA LEU A 71 -4.38 4.07 -3.23
C LEU A 71 -5.90 3.91 -3.00
N ALA A 72 -6.71 4.85 -3.49
CA ALA A 72 -8.17 4.73 -3.44
C ALA A 72 -8.67 3.55 -4.29
N LEU A 73 -8.17 3.42 -5.53
CA LEU A 73 -8.45 2.24 -6.37
C LEU A 73 -7.91 0.95 -5.73
N CYS A 74 -6.70 0.98 -5.16
CA CYS A 74 -6.14 -0.18 -4.47
C CYS A 74 -7.07 -0.69 -3.38
N LYS A 75 -7.59 0.22 -2.53
CA LYS A 75 -8.54 -0.12 -1.48
C LYS A 75 -9.80 -0.75 -2.04
N GLN A 76 -10.39 -0.16 -3.08
CA GLN A 76 -11.60 -0.71 -3.73
C GLN A 76 -11.35 -2.11 -4.31
N ILE A 77 -10.25 -2.30 -5.04
CA ILE A 77 -9.90 -3.59 -5.63
C ILE A 77 -9.70 -4.64 -4.54
N VAL A 78 -8.92 -4.34 -3.50
CA VAL A 78 -8.68 -5.28 -2.39
C VAL A 78 -9.98 -5.63 -1.68
N GLN A 79 -10.87 -4.66 -1.44
CA GLN A 79 -12.19 -4.89 -0.84
C GLN A 79 -13.10 -5.77 -1.72
N GLN A 80 -13.08 -5.58 -3.05
CA GLN A 80 -13.82 -6.41 -4.00
C GLN A 80 -13.36 -7.87 -3.99
N HIS A 81 -12.10 -8.13 -3.59
CA HIS A 81 -11.57 -9.48 -3.39
C HIS A 81 -11.78 -10.00 -1.95
N GLY A 82 -12.62 -9.33 -1.14
CA GLY A 82 -12.87 -9.69 0.26
C GLY A 82 -11.69 -9.44 1.20
N GLY A 83 -10.74 -8.62 0.77
CA GLY A 83 -9.50 -8.35 1.48
C GLY A 83 -9.50 -7.07 2.31
N LYS A 84 -8.33 -6.76 2.87
CA LYS A 84 -8.05 -5.51 3.60
C LYS A 84 -6.74 -4.89 3.12
N LEU A 85 -6.73 -3.57 3.00
CA LEU A 85 -5.54 -2.76 2.74
C LEU A 85 -5.26 -1.91 3.98
N LEU A 86 -4.10 -2.12 4.60
CA LEU A 86 -3.67 -1.45 5.82
C LEU A 86 -2.31 -0.77 5.61
N PHE A 87 -2.02 0.21 6.45
CA PHE A 87 -0.80 1.02 6.40
C PHE A 87 -0.26 1.17 7.81
N GLU A 88 1.02 0.88 8.00
CA GLU A 88 1.70 0.94 9.29
C GLU A 88 3.06 1.62 9.08
N ASN A 89 3.39 2.64 9.87
CA ASN A 89 4.77 3.13 9.90
C ASN A 89 5.68 2.05 10.49
N ASN A 90 6.86 1.88 9.92
CA ASN A 90 7.92 1.04 10.45
C ASN A 90 9.10 1.93 10.90
N ASP A 91 10.16 1.32 11.44
CA ASP A 91 11.32 2.06 12.00
C ASP A 91 12.00 3.01 11.00
N ARG A 92 11.84 2.78 9.69
CA ARG A 92 12.53 3.54 8.64
C ARG A 92 11.62 3.92 7.46
N GLY A 93 10.30 3.90 7.60
CA GLY A 93 9.40 4.15 6.48
C GLY A 93 7.98 3.65 6.68
N LEU A 94 7.37 3.16 5.61
CA LEU A 94 6.00 2.64 5.63
C LEU A 94 5.95 1.16 5.24
N THR A 95 5.02 0.44 5.84
CA THR A 95 4.61 -0.90 5.44
C THR A 95 3.16 -0.90 5.02
N VAL A 96 2.91 -1.27 3.77
CA VAL A 96 1.57 -1.51 3.23
C VAL A 96 1.25 -3.00 3.36
N VAL A 97 0.13 -3.33 4.01
CA VAL A 97 -0.31 -4.70 4.24
C VAL A 97 -1.57 -5.00 3.44
N ILE A 98 -1.50 -6.01 2.59
CA ILE A 98 -2.61 -6.52 1.79
C ILE A 98 -3.01 -7.87 2.35
N GLU A 99 -4.21 -7.98 2.93
CA GLU A 99 -4.81 -9.25 3.35
C GLU A 99 -5.82 -9.71 2.30
N LEU A 100 -5.76 -10.97 1.89
CA LEU A 100 -6.72 -11.60 0.97
C LEU A 100 -7.20 -12.94 1.53
N PRO A 101 -8.47 -13.33 1.33
CA PRO A 101 -8.95 -14.67 1.68
C PRO A 101 -8.29 -15.73 0.78
N ARG A 102 -7.95 -16.90 1.34
CA ARG A 102 -7.35 -18.02 0.56
C ARG A 102 -8.34 -18.81 -0.27
N LYS A 103 -9.62 -18.74 0.09
CA LYS A 103 -10.72 -19.31 -0.69
C LYS A 103 -11.71 -18.19 -0.92
N MET A 104 -11.97 -17.87 -2.18
CA MET A 104 -13.17 -17.11 -2.55
C MET A 104 -14.31 -18.13 -2.54
N SER A 105 -15.31 -17.91 -1.69
CA SER A 105 -16.56 -18.67 -1.69
C SER A 105 -17.44 -18.24 -2.84
#